data_AF-A0A2D4HT04-F1
#
_entry.id   AF-A0A2D4HT04-F1
#
_cell.length_a   1.000
_cell.length_b   1.000
_cell.length_c   1.000
_cell.angle_alpha   90.00
_cell.angle_beta   90.00
_cell.angle_gamma   90.00
#
_symmetry.space_group_name_H-M   'P 1'
#
loop_
_entity.id
_entity.type
_entity.pdbx_description
1 polymer ?
#
loop_
_entity_poly.entity_id
_entity_poly.type
_entity_poly.pdbx_seq_one_letter_code
_entity_poly.pdbx_strand_id
1 'polypeptide(L)'
;MGTQKPLLVPWLIEQLNNQRYPGVSWLNLEKTLFRVPWKHASRQSINPRDFQIFEDWAIARHLYNPERDCRTPSEWKRNFRSALNRKDGIEMVEDKSTDPEDPHKVYKISINTDNLNNPAVEVIHAPLIPAENRSQGMSSSFSQEETQENVLSLLDRSSSDNGER
;
A
#
# COMPACT_ATOMS: atom_id res chain seq x y z
N MET A 1 -10.66 22.39 12.32
CA MET A 1 -9.37 21.78 12.72
C MET A 1 -8.76 21.16 11.47
N GLY A 2 -7.75 21.77 10.85
CA GLY A 2 -7.08 21.15 9.71
C GLY A 2 -6.29 19.93 10.19
N THR A 3 -6.69 18.72 9.79
CA THR A 3 -5.93 17.52 10.14
C THR A 3 -4.67 17.50 9.30
N GLN A 4 -3.51 17.70 9.95
CA GLN A 4 -2.24 17.63 9.25
C GLN A 4 -2.08 16.23 8.66
N LYS A 5 -1.65 16.21 7.40
CA LYS A 5 -1.31 15.01 6.66
C LYS A 5 -0.23 14.20 7.42
N PRO A 6 -0.50 12.95 7.87
CA PRO A 6 0.52 12.15 8.58
C PRO A 6 1.73 11.80 7.71
N LEU A 7 2.93 11.91 8.28
CA LEU A 7 4.14 11.41 7.63
C LEU A 7 4.13 9.87 7.61
N LEU A 8 4.65 9.27 6.54
CA LEU A 8 4.64 7.80 6.36
C LEU A 8 5.28 7.08 7.53
N VAL A 9 6.45 7.51 7.97
CA VAL A 9 7.22 6.71 8.92
C VAL A 9 6.64 6.70 10.33
N PRO A 10 6.30 7.85 10.95
CA PRO A 10 5.62 7.83 12.25
C PRO A 10 4.34 6.99 12.21
N TRP A 11 3.54 7.14 11.14
CA TRP A 11 2.32 6.36 10.95
C TRP A 11 2.59 4.86 10.83
N LEU A 12 3.60 4.46 10.05
CA LEU A 12 3.97 3.06 9.81
C LEU A 12 4.51 2.40 11.09
N ILE A 13 5.31 3.12 11.88
CA ILE A 13 5.82 2.63 13.17
C ILE A 13 4.66 2.36 14.13
N GLU A 14 3.69 3.27 14.20
CA GLU A 14 2.48 3.09 15.02
C GLU A 14 1.72 1.83 14.58
N GLN A 15 1.51 1.66 13.27
CA GLN A 15 0.84 0.51 12.69
C GLN A 15 1.57 -0.82 12.99
N LEU A 16 2.90 -0.83 12.90
CA LEU A 16 3.73 -1.99 13.23
C LEU A 16 3.68 -2.34 14.73
N ASN A 17 3.63 -1.33 15.60
CA ASN A 17 3.52 -1.53 17.05
C ASN A 17 2.15 -2.06 17.46
N ASN A 18 1.08 -1.59 16.79
CA ASN A 18 -0.28 -2.01 17.09
C ASN A 18 -0.64 -3.39 16.51
N GLN A 19 0.18 -3.94 15.60
CA GLN A 19 0.00 -5.27 15.00
C GLN A 19 -1.40 -5.53 14.45
N ARG A 20 -2.03 -4.49 13.87
CA ARG A 20 -3.43 -4.57 13.40
C ARG A 20 -3.58 -5.36 12.11
N TYR A 21 -2.52 -5.44 11.30
CA TYR A 21 -2.57 -6.02 9.97
C TYR A 21 -1.89 -7.39 9.95
N PRO A 22 -2.58 -8.47 9.55
CA PRO A 22 -1.98 -9.80 9.47
C PRO A 22 -0.72 -9.80 8.61
N GLY A 23 0.38 -10.34 9.16
CA GLY A 23 1.66 -10.46 8.45
C GLY A 23 2.45 -9.15 8.30
N VAL A 24 1.96 -8.02 8.83
CA VAL A 24 2.76 -6.80 9.00
C VAL A 24 3.33 -6.79 10.41
N SER A 25 4.66 -6.87 10.54
CA SER A 25 5.29 -6.95 11.85
C SER A 25 6.75 -6.54 11.83
N TRP A 26 7.27 -6.18 12.99
CA TRP A 26 8.71 -6.17 13.26
C TRP A 26 9.27 -7.59 13.16
N LEU A 27 10.50 -7.71 12.67
CA LEU A 27 11.25 -8.97 12.57
C LEU A 27 12.37 -9.08 13.62
N ASN A 28 12.73 -7.98 14.26
CA ASN A 28 13.73 -7.92 15.31
C ASN A 28 13.28 -7.03 16.48
N LEU A 29 13.84 -7.29 17.67
CA LEU A 29 13.51 -6.56 18.90
C LEU A 29 13.93 -5.09 18.85
N GLU A 30 14.95 -4.76 18.06
CA GLU A 30 15.46 -3.40 17.87
C GLU A 30 14.52 -2.53 17.02
N LYS A 31 13.45 -3.11 16.44
CA LYS A 31 12.47 -2.43 15.60
C LYS A 31 13.10 -1.67 14.42
N THR A 32 14.08 -2.32 13.79
CA THR A 32 14.76 -1.78 12.59
C THR A 32 14.45 -2.58 11.34
N LEU A 33 13.91 -3.80 11.45
CA LEU A 33 13.48 -4.64 10.33
C LEU A 33 11.99 -4.93 10.44
N PHE A 34 11.25 -4.72 9.36
CA PHE A 34 9.84 -5.03 9.29
C PHE A 34 9.47 -5.72 7.98
N ARG A 35 8.40 -6.50 8.02
CA ARG A 35 7.81 -7.14 6.83
C ARG A 35 6.45 -6.54 6.49
N VAL A 36 6.12 -6.56 5.20
CA VAL A 36 4.80 -6.19 4.68
C VAL A 36 4.35 -7.29 3.70
N PRO A 37 3.15 -7.89 3.87
CA PRO A 37 2.60 -8.84 2.91
C PRO A 37 2.48 -8.20 1.52
N TRP A 38 2.85 -8.94 0.48
CA TRP A 38 2.92 -8.38 -0.88
C TRP A 38 2.25 -9.26 -1.94
N LYS A 39 1.19 -9.98 -1.55
CA LYS A 39 0.43 -10.90 -2.42
C LYS A 39 -0.01 -10.24 -3.73
N HIS A 40 0.09 -11.00 -4.83
CA HIS A 40 -0.39 -10.58 -6.15
C HIS A 40 -1.90 -10.74 -6.26
N ALA A 41 -2.56 -9.76 -6.88
CA ALA A 41 -4.02 -9.73 -7.05
C ALA A 41 -4.59 -10.93 -7.82
N SER A 42 -3.78 -11.54 -8.70
CA SER A 42 -4.15 -12.70 -9.49
C SER A 42 -4.16 -14.03 -8.71
N ARG A 43 -3.71 -14.04 -7.44
CA ARG A 43 -3.74 -15.25 -6.61
C ARG A 43 -5.15 -15.50 -6.08
N GLN A 44 -5.61 -16.74 -6.19
CA GLN A 44 -6.93 -17.16 -5.68
C GLN A 44 -7.06 -17.01 -4.16
N SER A 45 -5.94 -17.06 -3.42
CA SER A 45 -5.89 -16.98 -1.96
C SER A 45 -5.91 -15.55 -1.40
N ILE A 46 -6.38 -14.59 -2.17
CA ILE A 46 -6.36 -13.17 -1.77
C ILE A 46 -7.56 -12.82 -0.88
N ASN A 47 -7.30 -12.02 0.15
CA ASN A 47 -8.29 -11.59 1.13
C ASN A 47 -8.29 -10.06 1.24
N PRO A 48 -9.43 -9.39 1.50
CA PRO A 48 -9.47 -7.96 1.80
C PRO A 48 -8.42 -7.49 2.82
N ARG A 49 -8.16 -8.32 3.84
CA ARG A 49 -7.18 -8.07 4.90
C ARG A 49 -5.75 -7.94 4.39
N ASP A 50 -5.43 -8.55 3.25
CA ASP A 50 -4.10 -8.45 2.60
C ASP A 50 -3.82 -7.02 2.12
N PHE A 51 -4.86 -6.20 1.93
CA PHE A 51 -4.75 -4.84 1.40
C PHE A 51 -4.95 -3.74 2.45
N GLN A 52 -5.32 -4.12 3.68
CA GLN A 52 -5.85 -3.20 4.67
C GLN A 52 -4.83 -2.12 5.09
N ILE A 53 -3.54 -2.44 5.17
CA ILE A 53 -2.50 -1.44 5.45
C ILE A 53 -2.39 -0.40 4.32
N PHE A 54 -2.60 -0.81 3.07
CA PHE A 54 -2.55 0.10 1.93
C PHE A 54 -3.78 1.01 1.90
N GLU A 55 -4.95 0.43 2.18
CA GLU A 55 -6.22 1.16 2.33
C GLU A 55 -6.13 2.20 3.44
N ASP A 56 -5.72 1.80 4.65
CA ASP A 56 -5.64 2.69 5.80
C ASP A 56 -4.62 3.82 5.57
N TRP A 57 -3.53 3.56 4.85
CA TRP A 57 -2.62 4.61 4.42
C TRP A 57 -3.27 5.61 3.46
N ALA A 58 -4.07 5.12 2.50
CA ALA A 58 -4.79 5.98 1.57
C ALA A 58 -5.84 6.84 2.29
N ILE A 59 -6.56 6.27 3.26
CA ILE A 59 -7.51 6.99 4.13
C ILE A 59 -6.78 8.03 4.98
N ALA A 60 -5.71 7.63 5.68
CA ALA A 60 -4.90 8.53 6.50
C ALA A 60 -4.32 9.67 5.67
N ARG A 61 -4.08 9.43 4.37
CA ARG A 61 -3.56 10.42 3.45
C ARG A 61 -4.60 11.35 2.83
N HIS A 62 -5.89 11.08 3.05
CA HIS A 62 -7.03 11.68 2.36
C HIS A 62 -6.98 11.46 0.83
N LEU A 63 -6.41 10.32 0.41
CA LEU A 63 -6.35 9.88 -0.99
C LEU A 63 -7.48 8.90 -1.34
N TYR A 64 -8.24 8.46 -0.34
CA TYR A 64 -9.37 7.56 -0.48
C TYR A 64 -10.41 7.86 0.61
N ASN A 65 -11.68 7.97 0.23
CA ASN A 65 -12.82 8.06 1.13
C ASN A 65 -13.76 6.87 0.91
N PRO A 66 -13.96 5.98 1.90
CA PRO A 66 -14.78 4.78 1.75
C PRO A 66 -16.28 5.06 1.49
N GLU A 67 -16.78 6.25 1.82
CA GLU A 67 -18.18 6.62 1.59
C GLU A 67 -18.42 7.18 0.17
N ARG A 68 -17.36 7.56 -0.54
CA ARG A 68 -17.47 8.33 -1.80
C ARG A 68 -16.74 7.71 -2.97
N ASP A 69 -15.63 7.03 -2.71
CA ASP A 69 -14.72 6.54 -3.73
C ASP A 69 -14.86 5.02 -3.90
N CYS A 70 -14.73 4.53 -5.13
CA CYS A 70 -14.63 3.11 -5.41
C CYS A 70 -13.31 2.56 -4.85
N ARG A 71 -13.34 1.34 -4.27
CA ARG A 71 -12.12 0.69 -3.78
C ARG A 71 -11.18 0.35 -4.94
N THR A 72 -9.94 0.81 -4.85
CA THR A 72 -8.88 0.53 -5.84
C THR A 72 -7.62 -0.02 -5.16
N PRO A 73 -7.62 -1.30 -4.71
CA PRO A 73 -6.51 -1.89 -3.95
C PRO A 73 -5.13 -1.75 -4.61
N SER A 74 -5.11 -1.80 -5.94
CA SER A 74 -3.90 -1.63 -6.75
C SER A 74 -3.30 -0.23 -6.66
N GLU A 75 -4.14 0.79 -6.65
CA GLU A 75 -3.70 2.17 -6.52
C GLU A 75 -3.14 2.43 -5.12
N TRP A 76 -3.81 1.92 -4.10
CA TRP A 76 -3.33 2.02 -2.71
C TRP A 76 -1.96 1.36 -2.55
N LYS A 77 -1.80 0.13 -3.08
CA LYS A 77 -0.53 -0.61 -3.05
C LYS A 77 0.58 0.13 -3.83
N ARG A 78 0.26 0.68 -5.01
CA ARG A 78 1.19 1.49 -5.82
C ARG A 78 1.64 2.75 -5.06
N ASN A 79 0.70 3.48 -4.46
CA ASN A 79 0.97 4.70 -3.72
C ASN A 79 1.80 4.42 -2.46
N PHE A 80 1.47 3.36 -1.73
CA PHE A 80 2.23 2.93 -0.55
C PHE A 80 3.67 2.57 -0.91
N ARG A 81 3.88 1.78 -1.98
CA ARG A 81 5.22 1.45 -2.49
C ARG A 81 6.02 2.70 -2.84
N SER A 82 5.39 3.65 -3.53
CA SER A 82 6.02 4.92 -3.90
C SER A 82 6.43 5.72 -2.65
N ALA A 83 5.56 5.76 -1.63
CA ALA A 83 5.86 6.44 -0.39
C ALA A 83 7.05 5.82 0.36
N LEU A 84 7.13 4.48 0.43
CA LEU A 84 8.29 3.77 1.00
C LEU A 84 9.58 4.10 0.24
N ASN A 85 9.55 4.00 -1.09
CA ASN A 85 10.73 4.20 -1.94
C ASN A 85 11.28 5.63 -1.92
N ARG A 86 10.46 6.63 -1.54
CA ARG A 86 10.86 8.04 -1.46
C ARG A 86 11.43 8.44 -0.10
N LYS A 87 11.33 7.58 0.92
CA LYS A 87 11.78 7.94 2.28
C LYS A 87 13.23 7.59 2.49
N ASP A 88 14.04 8.62 2.71
CA ASP A 88 15.40 8.46 3.23
C ASP A 88 15.34 7.72 4.57
N GLY A 89 16.10 6.62 4.65
CA GLY A 89 16.13 5.75 5.82
C GLY A 89 15.16 4.57 5.78
N ILE A 90 14.38 4.35 4.72
CA ILE A 90 13.72 3.07 4.45
C ILE A 90 14.36 2.40 3.23
N GLU A 91 14.84 1.18 3.40
CA GLU A 91 15.44 0.38 2.33
C GLU A 91 14.78 -0.99 2.26
N MET A 92 14.50 -1.50 1.05
CA MET A 92 14.06 -2.88 0.88
C MET A 92 15.30 -3.77 0.93
N VAL A 93 15.31 -4.72 1.87
CA VAL A 93 16.45 -5.64 2.05
C VAL A 93 16.17 -7.03 1.49
N GLU A 94 14.90 -7.41 1.36
CA GLU A 94 14.53 -8.71 0.81
C GLU A 94 13.18 -8.65 0.07
N ASP A 95 13.13 -9.28 -1.10
CA ASP A 95 11.91 -9.42 -1.90
C ASP A 95 11.49 -10.89 -1.98
N LYS A 96 10.48 -11.26 -1.19
CA LYS A 96 9.84 -12.58 -1.19
C LYS A 96 8.43 -12.50 -1.78
N SER A 97 8.13 -11.49 -2.60
CA SER A 97 6.77 -11.31 -3.13
C SER A 97 6.31 -12.42 -4.08
N THR A 98 7.24 -13.21 -4.61
CA THR A 98 6.97 -14.39 -5.44
C THR A 98 6.81 -15.69 -4.64
N ASP A 99 7.09 -15.69 -3.34
CA ASP A 99 6.97 -16.87 -2.49
C ASP A 99 5.54 -17.46 -2.57
N PRO A 100 5.38 -18.78 -2.77
CA PRO A 100 4.07 -19.38 -2.96
C PRO A 100 3.21 -19.36 -1.68
N GLU A 101 3.83 -19.51 -0.51
CA GLU A 101 3.17 -19.71 0.78
C GLU A 101 3.04 -18.39 1.55
N ASP A 102 4.13 -17.63 1.64
CA ASP A 102 4.23 -16.39 2.43
C ASP A 102 4.79 -15.23 1.58
N PRO A 103 4.04 -14.70 0.61
CA PRO A 103 4.50 -13.60 -0.24
C PRO A 103 4.62 -12.29 0.56
N HIS A 104 5.84 -11.82 0.79
CA HIS A 104 6.11 -10.58 1.53
C HIS A 104 7.36 -9.83 1.04
N LYS A 105 7.53 -8.59 1.50
CA LYS A 105 8.77 -7.82 1.34
C LYS A 105 9.30 -7.41 2.71
N VAL A 106 10.61 -7.42 2.86
CA VAL A 106 11.30 -7.00 4.08
C VAL A 106 12.00 -5.69 3.84
N TYR A 107 11.81 -4.78 4.80
CA TYR A 107 12.38 -3.44 4.78
C TYR A 107 13.16 -3.20 6.06
N LYS A 108 14.24 -2.44 5.94
CA LYS A 108 15.01 -1.90 7.04
C LYS A 108 14.72 -0.41 7.19
N ILE A 109 14.59 0.03 8.43
CA ILE A 109 14.34 1.42 8.78
C ILE A 109 15.43 1.97 9.71
N SER A 110 15.96 3.13 9.35
CA SER A 110 16.92 3.87 10.14
C SER A 110 16.17 4.85 11.04
N ILE A 111 16.06 4.49 12.32
CA ILE A 111 15.37 5.30 13.33
C ILE A 111 16.30 6.44 13.82
N ASN A 112 16.95 7.17 12.91
CA ASN A 112 17.66 8.39 13.31
C ASN A 112 16.63 9.51 13.36
N THR A 113 16.18 9.83 14.57
CA THR A 113 15.09 10.76 14.89
C THR A 113 15.22 12.14 14.25
N ASP A 114 16.44 12.57 13.91
CA ASP A 114 16.72 13.89 13.35
C ASP A 114 16.36 14.03 11.86
N ASN A 115 16.31 12.94 11.10
CA ASN A 115 16.05 12.98 9.64
C ASN A 115 14.61 12.61 9.26
N LEU A 116 13.81 12.09 10.19
CA LEU A 116 12.49 11.53 9.88
C LEU A 116 11.36 12.58 9.84
N ASN A 117 11.60 13.72 10.46
CA ASN A 117 10.61 14.76 10.72
C ASN A 117 10.78 16.00 9.86
N ASN A 118 11.66 16.04 8.86
CA ASN A 118 11.83 17.25 8.06
C ASN A 118 10.66 17.42 7.07
N PRO A 119 9.76 18.41 7.26
CA PRO A 119 8.64 18.64 6.33
C PRO A 119 9.10 19.32 5.01
N ALA A 120 10.40 19.60 4.86
CA ALA A 120 10.94 20.42 3.77
C ALA A 120 10.95 19.75 2.38
N VAL A 121 10.53 18.47 2.25
CA VAL A 121 10.50 17.75 0.97
C VAL A 121 9.12 17.11 0.71
N GLU A 122 8.04 17.87 0.91
CA GLU A 122 6.75 17.60 0.24
C GLU A 122 6.27 18.85 -0.49
N VAL A 123 7.12 19.39 -1.37
CA VAL A 123 6.66 20.28 -2.45
C VAL A 123 7.06 19.65 -3.78
N ILE A 124 6.32 18.62 -4.18
CA ILE A 124 6.15 18.33 -5.60
C ILE A 124 4.64 18.22 -5.79
N HIS A 125 4.05 19.34 -6.24
CA HIS A 125 2.78 19.34 -6.95
C HIS A 125 2.79 18.17 -7.94
N ALA A 126 1.99 17.13 -7.70
CA ALA A 126 1.64 16.20 -8.75
C ALA A 126 0.64 16.94 -9.65
N PRO A 127 0.95 17.22 -10.93
CA PRO A 127 -0.04 17.76 -11.81
C PRO A 127 -1.06 16.64 -12.09
N LEU A 128 -2.32 16.93 -11.80
CA LEU A 128 -3.46 16.27 -12.41
C LEU A 128 -3.27 16.42 -13.92
N ILE A 129 -2.99 15.33 -14.64
CA ILE A 129 -3.10 15.34 -16.11
C ILE A 129 -4.54 14.95 -16.43
N PRO A 130 -5.35 15.84 -17.04
CA PRO A 130 -6.63 15.47 -17.63
C PRO A 130 -6.39 14.52 -18.80
N ALA A 131 -7.26 13.53 -18.93
CA ALA A 131 -7.28 12.62 -20.06
C ALA A 131 -7.38 13.39 -21.38
N GLU A 132 -6.42 13.21 -22.30
CA GLU A 132 -6.68 13.24 -23.74
C GLU A 132 -5.57 12.55 -24.56
N ASN A 133 -6.02 12.02 -25.68
CA ASN A 133 -5.48 10.99 -26.56
C ASN A 133 -4.37 11.47 -27.53
N ARG A 134 -3.25 10.72 -27.68
CA ARG A 134 -2.61 10.49 -29.01
C ARG A 134 -1.49 9.43 -29.02
N SER A 135 -1.48 8.67 -30.12
CA SER A 135 -0.68 7.49 -30.46
C SER A 135 0.84 7.67 -30.67
N GLN A 136 1.51 6.51 -30.66
CA GLN A 136 2.77 6.09 -31.30
C GLN A 136 4.06 6.07 -30.45
N GLY A 137 4.39 4.85 -29.98
CA GLY A 137 5.64 4.14 -30.28
C GLY A 137 6.92 4.55 -29.56
N MET A 138 7.38 3.73 -28.60
CA MET A 138 8.55 2.84 -28.74
C MET A 138 8.90 2.16 -27.40
N SER A 139 9.50 0.97 -27.54
CA SER A 139 9.62 -0.13 -26.58
C SER A 139 10.53 0.12 -25.36
N SER A 140 10.07 -0.28 -24.17
CA SER A 140 10.91 -0.97 -23.19
C SER A 140 10.04 -1.93 -22.36
N SER A 141 10.43 -3.20 -22.34
CA SER A 141 9.63 -4.31 -21.82
C SER A 141 9.34 -4.18 -20.32
N PHE A 142 8.07 -4.04 -19.96
CA PHE A 142 7.53 -4.43 -18.66
C PHE A 142 6.20 -5.14 -18.90
N SER A 143 6.23 -6.47 -18.86
CA SER A 143 5.08 -7.30 -19.20
C SER A 143 4.01 -7.28 -18.11
N GLN A 144 2.80 -6.97 -18.58
CA GLN A 144 1.47 -7.40 -18.10
C GLN A 144 0.82 -6.60 -16.96
N GLU A 145 0.25 -5.45 -17.35
CA GLU A 145 -1.14 -5.12 -17.00
C GLU A 145 -2.10 -6.18 -17.56
N GLU A 146 -3.03 -6.70 -16.75
CA GLU A 146 -4.43 -6.92 -17.21
C GLU A 146 -5.40 -7.15 -16.03
N THR A 147 -6.41 -6.29 -15.98
CA THR A 147 -7.73 -6.30 -15.31
C THR A 147 -7.85 -6.62 -13.80
N GLN A 148 -7.85 -5.54 -13.00
CA GLN A 148 -7.92 -5.55 -11.53
C GLN A 148 -9.30 -5.16 -10.96
N GLU A 149 -10.30 -5.02 -11.84
CA GLU A 149 -11.67 -4.61 -11.50
C GLU A 149 -12.53 -5.77 -10.95
N ASN A 150 -12.07 -7.02 -11.12
CA ASN A 150 -12.91 -8.21 -10.90
C ASN A 150 -12.71 -8.89 -9.53
N VAL A 151 -11.69 -8.51 -8.76
CA VAL A 151 -11.29 -9.24 -7.54
C VAL A 151 -12.15 -8.84 -6.34
N LEU A 152 -12.61 -7.59 -6.29
CA LEU A 152 -13.37 -7.07 -5.16
C LEU A 152 -14.89 -7.21 -5.34
N SER A 153 -15.38 -7.17 -6.58
CA SER A 153 -16.79 -7.41 -6.91
C SER A 153 -17.27 -8.81 -6.52
N LEU A 154 -16.36 -9.79 -6.43
CA LEU A 154 -16.64 -11.16 -5.96
C LEU A 154 -16.81 -11.26 -4.43
N LEU A 155 -16.19 -10.37 -3.66
CA LEU A 155 -16.26 -10.37 -2.20
C LEU A 155 -17.51 -9.65 -1.67
N ASP A 156 -18.00 -8.65 -2.40
CA ASP A 156 -19.27 -7.96 -2.10
C ASP A 156 -20.50 -8.86 -2.32
N ARG A 157 -20.43 -9.81 -3.27
CA ARG A 157 -21.52 -10.75 -3.56
C ARG A 157 -21.72 -11.85 -2.52
N SER A 158 -20.80 -12.03 -1.56
CA SER A 158 -20.94 -13.07 -0.52
C SER A 158 -21.61 -12.57 0.76
N SER A 159 -22.08 -11.32 0.83
CA SER A 159 -22.76 -10.78 2.02
C SER A 159 -24.29 -10.68 1.90
N SER A 160 -24.92 -11.36 0.94
CA SER A 160 -26.38 -11.40 0.81
C SER A 160 -26.87 -12.81 0.47
N ASP A 161 -26.75 -13.73 1.43
CA ASP A 161 -27.66 -14.88 1.53
C ASP A 161 -27.61 -15.44 2.96
N ASN A 162 -28.61 -15.07 3.76
CA ASN A 162 -29.17 -15.89 4.84
C ASN A 162 -30.27 -15.08 5.53
N GLY A 163 -31.50 -15.27 5.07
CA GLY A 163 -32.67 -14.63 5.65
C GLY A 163 -34.01 -15.01 5.02
N GLU A 164 -34.17 -16.26 4.56
CA GLU A 164 -35.50 -16.82 4.29
C GLU A 164 -35.70 -18.06 5.16
N ARG A 165 -36.51 -17.89 6.21
CA ARG A 165 -37.61 -18.80 6.62
C ARG A 165 -38.42 -18.19 7.76
#